data_AF-A0A927AQ00-F1
#
_entry.id   AF-A0A927AQ00-F1
#
_cell.length_a   1.000
_cell.length_b   1.000
_cell.length_c   1.000
_cell.angle_alpha   90.00
_cell.angle_beta   90.00
_cell.angle_gamma   90.00
#
_symmetry.space_group_name_H-M   'P 1'
#
loop_
_entity.id
_entity.type
_entity.pdbx_description
1 polymer ?
#
loop_
_entity_poly.entity_id
_entity_poly.type
_entity_poly.pdbx_seq_one_letter_code
_entity_poly.pdbx_strand_id
1 'polypeptide(L)' 'MFHYFARLHEKYRLPVYPIALFTFDEPFQEQENRYVMSFPDREVLAFNFVGIQLVLTR' A
#
# COMPACT_ATOMS: atom_id res chain seq x y z
N MET A 1 -4.93 2.37 3.66
CA MET A 1 -4.58 2.43 2.23
C MET A 1 -5.62 1.76 1.33
N PHE A 2 -5.91 0.46 1.49
CA PHE A 2 -6.87 -0.27 0.63
C PHE A 2 -8.20 0.48 0.37
N HIS A 3 -8.91 0.91 1.42
CA HIS A 3 -10.23 1.56 1.29
C HIS A 3 -10.21 2.83 0.41
N TYR A 4 -9.12 3.59 0.43
CA TYR A 4 -9.00 4.82 -0.35
C TYR A 4 -8.93 4.50 -1.85
N PHE A 5 -8.05 3.56 -2.23
CA PHE A 5 -7.90 3.14 -3.62
C PHE A 5 -9.12 2.36 -4.14
N ALA A 6 -9.77 1.56 -3.29
CA ALA A 6 -11.01 0.87 -3.63
C ALA A 6 -12.12 1.86 -4.00
N ARG A 7 -12.26 2.95 -3.24
CA ARG A 7 -13.25 4.01 -3.52
C ARG A 7 -12.94 4.77 -4.82
N LEU A 8 -11.66 5.01 -5.12
CA LEU A 8 -11.27 5.61 -6.41
C LEU A 8 -11.63 4.69 -7.58
N HIS A 9 -11.31 3.40 -7.47
CA HIS A 9 -11.64 2.41 -8.48
C HIS A 9 -13.15 2.30 -8.69
N GLU A 10 -13.94 2.25 -7.61
CA GLU A 10 -15.40 2.25 -7.66
C GLU A 10 -15.94 3.49 -8.38
N LYS A 11 -15.50 4.68 -7.97
CA LYS A 11 -16.04 5.95 -8.47
C LYS A 11 -15.74 6.19 -9.94
N TYR A 12 -14.51 5.89 -10.37
CA TYR A 12 -14.02 6.26 -11.70
C TYR A 12 -14.01 5.10 -12.69
N ARG A 13 -14.12 3.84 -12.23
CA ARG A 13 -14.06 2.63 -13.08
C ARG A 13 -12.83 2.59 -13.99
N LEU A 14 -11.72 3.12 -13.49
CA LEU A 14 -10.41 3.10 -14.14
C LEU A 14 -9.43 2.29 -13.31
N PRO A 15 -8.42 1.65 -13.93
CA PRO A 15 -7.31 1.04 -13.21
C PRO A 15 -6.66 2.04 -12.25
N VAL A 16 -6.40 1.59 -11.02
CA VAL A 16 -5.73 2.40 -9.98
C VAL A 16 -4.40 1.77 -9.68
N TYR A 17 -3.31 2.54 -9.77
CA TYR A 17 -1.96 2.09 -9.43
C TYR A 17 -1.54 2.68 -8.07
N PRO A 18 -1.65 1.90 -6.97
CA PRO A 18 -1.44 2.43 -5.63
C PRO A 18 0.04 2.60 -5.31
N ILE A 19 0.40 3.83 -4.93
CA ILE A 19 1.73 4.22 -4.47
C ILE A 19 1.60 4.80 -3.07
N ALA A 20 2.40 4.31 -2.12
CA ALA A 20 2.54 4.85 -0.78
C ALA A 20 3.92 5.51 -0.67
N LEU A 21 3.92 6.80 -0.31
CA LEU A 21 5.15 7.56 -0.05
C LEU A 21 5.42 7.56 1.45
N PHE A 22 6.60 7.11 1.84
CA PHE A 22 7.05 7.09 3.23
C PHE A 22 8.18 8.09 3.42
N THR A 23 8.05 8.93 4.44
CA THR A 23 9.03 9.94 4.85
C THR A 23 9.24 9.78 6.34
N PHE A 24 10.30 9.08 6.72
CA PHE A 24 10.67 8.87 8.12
C PHE A 24 12.11 9.34 8.30
N ASP A 25 12.38 10.02 9.40
CA ASP A 25 13.72 10.56 9.69
C ASP A 25 14.71 9.44 10.04
N GLU A 26 14.30 8.44 10.85
CA GLU A 26 15.03 7.21 11.19
C GLU A 26 14.17 6.37 12.18
N PRO A 27 14.34 5.02 12.29
CA PRO A 27 15.20 4.16 11.47
C PRO A 27 14.53 3.69 10.17
N PHE A 28 15.33 3.42 9.15
CA PHE A 28 14.86 2.81 7.91
C PHE A 28 14.39 1.38 8.18
N GLN A 29 13.08 1.17 8.13
CA GLN A 29 12.48 -0.17 8.13
C GLN A 29 11.85 -0.39 6.77
N GLU A 30 12.23 -1.47 6.10
CA GLU A 30 11.52 -1.91 4.90
C GLU A 30 10.04 -2.09 5.25
N GLN A 31 9.19 -1.28 4.63
CA GLN A 31 7.77 -1.40 4.80
C GLN A 31 7.25 -2.49 3.86
N GLU A 32 6.36 -3.32 4.39
CA GLU A 32 5.62 -4.26 3.55
C GLU A 32 4.90 -3.50 2.45
N ASN A 33 4.91 -4.08 1.25
CA ASN A 33 4.27 -3.52 0.07
C ASN A 33 2.91 -4.20 -0.23
N ARG A 34 2.35 -4.87 0.79
CA ARG A 34 1.14 -5.67 0.68
C ARG A 34 0.28 -5.53 1.93
N TYR A 35 -1.02 -5.34 1.73
CA TYR A 35 -2.03 -5.44 2.78
C TYR A 35 -2.82 -6.73 2.55
N VAL A 36 -2.87 -7.59 3.57
CA VAL A 36 -3.54 -8.89 3.50
C VAL A 36 -4.68 -8.94 4.52
N MET A 37 -5.82 -9.48 4.09
CA MET A 37 -6.89 -9.89 4.98
C MET A 37 -7.03 -11.41 4.88
N SER A 38 -6.84 -12.09 6.01
CA SER A 38 -6.89 -13.54 6.12
C SER A 38 -7.80 -13.98 7.25
N PHE A 39 -8.45 -15.12 7.03
CA PHE A 39 -9.15 -15.92 8.02
C PHE A 39 -8.35 -17.20 8.29
N PRO A 40 -8.68 -17.99 9.33
CA PRO A 40 -7.91 -19.19 9.67
C PRO A 40 -7.77 -20.20 8.53
N ASP A 41 -8.73 -20.23 7.61
CA ASP A 41 -8.80 -21.20 6.51
C ASP A 41 -8.36 -20.63 5.15
N ARG A 42 -8.29 -19.31 4.97
CA ARG A 42 -7.94 -18.70 3.68
C ARG A 42 -7.53 -17.24 3.75
N GLU A 43 -6.77 -16.81 2.75
CA GLU A 43 -6.62 -15.41 2.39
C GLU A 43 -7.84 -14.95 1.58
N VAL A 44 -8.46 -13.84 1.98
CA VAL A 44 -9.64 -13.27 1.27
C VAL A 44 -9.29 -12.06 0.43
N LEU A 45 -8.16 -11.40 0.71
CA LEU A 45 -7.71 -10.24 -0.03
C LEU A 45 -6.20 -10.06 0.11
N ALA A 46 -5.53 -9.90 -1.03
CA ALA A 46 -4.19 -9.35 -1.13
C ALA A 46 -4.24 -8.06 -1.95
N PHE A 47 -3.89 -6.95 -1.32
CA PHE A 47 -3.75 -5.65 -1.96
C PHE A 47 -2.28 -5.26 -2.01
N ASN A 48 -1.67 -5.33 -3.19
CA ASN A 48 -0.28 -4.94 -3.42
C ASN A 48 -0.19 -3.46 -3.79
N PHE A 49 0.88 -2.79 -3.36
CA PHE A 49 1.17 -1.40 -3.68
C PHE A 49 2.68 -1.17 -3.82
N VAL A 50 3.07 -0.04 -4.40
CA VAL A 50 4.48 0.37 -4.43
C VAL A 50 4.76 1.26 -3.24
N GLY A 51 5.65 0.82 -2.34
CA GLY A 51 6.21 1.67 -1.30
C GLY A 51 7.42 2.42 -1.85
N ILE A 52 7.40 3.75 -1.78
CA ILE A 52 8.57 4.61 -2.06
C ILE A 52 8.99 5.21 -0.73
N GLN A 53 10.18 4.83 -0.25
CA GLN A 53 10.79 5.45 0.92
C GLN A 53 11.73 6.56 0.44
N LEU A 54 11.46 7.78 0.86
CA LEU A 54 12.41 8.87 0.65
C LEU A 54 13.49 8.79 1.72
N VAL A 55 14.74 8.80 1.27
CA VAL A 55 15.91 8.99 2.13
C VAL A 55 16.38 10.42 1.90
N LEU A 56 16.44 11.22 2.96
CA LEU A 56 17.05 12.55 2.88
C LEU A 56 18.57 12.35 2.75
N THR A 57 19.06 12.35 1.51
CA THR A 57 20.49 12.43 1.25
C THR A 57 20.98 13.79 1.72
N ARG A 58 21.84 13.82 2.75
CA ARG A 58 22.58 15.03 3.14
C ARG A 58 23.72 15.32 2.17
#